data_AF-A0A7C4DIP0-F1
#
_entry.id   AF-A0A7C4DIP0-F1
#
_cell.length_a   1.000
_cell.length_b   1.000
_cell.length_c   1.000
_cell.angle_alpha   90.00
_cell.angle_beta   90.00
_cell.angle_gamma   90.00
#
_symmetry.space_group_name_H-M   'P 1'
#
loop_
_entity.id
_entity.type
_entity.pdbx_description
1 polymer ?
#
loop_
_entity_poly.entity_id
_entity_poly.type
_entity_poly.pdbx_seq_one_letter_code
_entity_poly.pdbx_strand_id
1 'polypeptide(L)'
;MTKTGVIGAQGRAKLKDKLGEKFLDLLILHGLHPEDLPEELAGREVHIPQVNFDVPLEQQVRAKMGPPPYAIRGKLMEDSIAALHRDLASQWRKVAKVFRGDAAQFSIVWKSLVEAVDLSGLNALIKEHNTFYPIEANLQADPETGKIMIGATVWKPQKKVTMEDLLEKFPPDLDRALKGD
;
A
#
# COMPACT_ATOMS: atom_id res chain seq x y z
N MET A 1 55.07 43.73 8.67
CA MET A 1 56.15 42.74 8.86
C MET A 1 55.50 41.39 9.10
N THR A 2 55.23 40.69 8.01
CA THR A 2 54.55 39.38 7.97
C THR A 2 55.55 38.28 8.30
N LYS A 3 55.26 37.48 9.34
CA LYS A 3 56.03 36.28 9.67
C LYS A 3 55.58 35.16 8.74
N THR A 4 56.37 34.87 7.72
CA THR A 4 56.23 33.68 6.87
C THR A 4 56.60 32.45 7.70
N GLY A 5 55.60 31.67 8.11
CA GLY A 5 55.80 30.42 8.85
C GLY A 5 56.15 29.30 7.88
N VAL A 6 57.42 28.90 7.85
CA VAL A 6 57.87 27.72 7.10
C VAL A 6 57.37 26.46 7.82
N ILE A 7 56.53 25.66 7.17
CA ILE A 7 56.18 24.34 7.69
C ILE A 7 57.40 23.44 7.50
N GLY A 8 58.05 23.08 8.61
CA GLY A 8 59.17 22.15 8.61
C GLY A 8 58.79 20.76 8.06
N ALA A 9 59.80 19.94 7.76
CA ALA A 9 59.69 18.63 7.10
C ALA A 9 58.56 17.68 7.59
N GLN A 10 58.05 17.86 8.82
CA GLN A 10 56.90 17.13 9.35
C GLN A 10 55.56 17.40 8.64
N GLY A 11 55.31 18.61 8.12
CA GLY A 11 54.05 18.90 7.43
C GLY A 11 53.95 18.27 6.04
N ARG A 12 55.10 18.18 5.35
CA ARG A 12 55.22 17.53 4.04
C ARG A 12 54.95 16.03 4.11
N ALA A 13 55.35 15.38 5.21
CA ALA A 13 55.06 13.97 5.46
C ALA A 13 53.55 13.70 5.65
N LYS A 14 52.84 14.58 6.37
CA LYS A 14 51.38 14.45 6.57
C LYS A 14 50.56 14.66 5.30
N LEU A 15 50.97 15.56 4.39
CA LEU A 15 50.28 15.74 3.11
C LEU A 15 50.53 14.58 2.14
N LYS A 16 51.73 14.00 2.17
CA LYS A 16 52.11 12.85 1.34
C LYS A 16 51.26 11.62 1.63
N ASP A 17 50.96 11.34 2.89
CA ASP A 17 50.05 10.26 3.31
C ASP A 17 48.60 10.49 2.87
N LYS A 18 48.17 11.73 2.67
CA LYS A 18 46.77 12.10 2.43
C LYS A 18 46.42 12.29 0.94
N LEU A 19 47.37 12.71 0.10
CA LEU A 19 47.15 13.03 -1.33
C LEU A 19 47.98 12.20 -2.31
N GLY A 20 49.00 11.46 -1.85
CA GLY A 20 49.88 10.64 -2.70
C GLY A 20 50.94 11.45 -3.48
N GLU A 21 52.08 10.83 -3.78
CA GLU A 21 53.25 11.53 -4.37
C GLU A 21 52.98 12.16 -5.73
N LYS A 22 52.24 11.48 -6.62
CA LYS A 22 51.99 11.96 -7.98
C LYS A 22 51.23 13.29 -8.01
N PHE A 23 50.42 13.57 -6.99
CA PHE A 23 49.65 14.80 -6.91
C PHE A 23 50.50 15.97 -6.42
N LEU A 24 51.46 15.71 -5.52
CA LEU A 24 52.42 16.71 -5.04
C LEU A 24 53.37 17.15 -6.16
N ASP A 25 53.83 16.22 -6.99
CA ASP A 25 54.67 16.54 -8.15
C ASP A 25 53.93 17.39 -9.18
N LEU A 26 52.63 17.13 -9.39
CA LEU A 26 51.79 17.90 -10.31
C LEU A 26 51.61 19.35 -9.87
N LEU A 27 51.46 19.60 -8.56
CA LEU A 27 51.34 20.94 -7.98
C LEU A 27 52.64 21.73 -8.13
N ILE A 28 53.77 21.09 -7.84
CA ILE A 28 55.11 21.70 -7.98
C ILE A 28 55.41 22.03 -9.45
N LEU A 29 55.01 21.16 -10.39
CA LEU A 29 55.19 21.38 -11.83
C LEU A 29 54.48 22.65 -12.34
N HIS A 30 53.40 23.07 -11.67
CA HIS A 30 52.62 24.27 -12.03
C HIS A 30 52.97 25.49 -11.17
N GLY A 31 54.08 25.43 -10.40
CA GLY A 31 54.54 26.55 -9.58
C GLY A 31 53.72 26.78 -8.31
N LEU A 32 52.86 25.83 -7.92
CA LEU A 32 52.09 25.86 -6.69
C LEU A 32 52.82 25.03 -5.64
N HIS A 33 53.52 25.71 -4.74
CA HIS A 33 54.15 25.05 -3.60
C HIS A 33 53.08 24.65 -2.57
N PRO A 34 53.12 23.41 -2.03
CA PRO A 34 52.12 22.94 -1.07
C PRO A 34 52.00 23.82 0.18
N GLU A 35 53.10 24.47 0.57
CA GLU A 35 53.16 25.44 1.67
C GLU A 35 52.42 26.77 1.40
N ASP A 36 52.08 27.08 0.15
CA ASP A 36 51.37 28.30 -0.24
C ASP A 36 49.86 28.07 -0.45
N LEU A 37 49.37 26.84 -0.24
CA LEU A 37 47.94 26.54 -0.35
C LEU A 37 47.19 27.14 0.85
N PRO A 38 46.21 28.06 0.64
CA PRO A 38 45.43 28.60 1.72
C PRO A 38 44.69 27.48 2.47
N GLU A 39 44.61 27.60 3.80
CA GLU A 39 43.95 26.63 4.69
C GLU A 39 42.47 26.38 4.28
N GLU A 40 41.86 27.32 3.56
CA GLU A 40 40.54 27.23 2.92
C GLU A 40 40.42 26.17 1.80
N LEU A 41 41.54 25.62 1.29
CA LEU A 41 41.54 24.48 0.36
C LEU A 41 41.44 23.12 1.07
N ALA A 42 41.45 23.09 2.41
CA ALA A 42 40.99 21.93 3.15
C ALA A 42 39.47 21.82 2.93
N GLY A 43 39.09 21.10 1.86
CA GLY A 43 37.70 20.92 1.45
C GLY A 43 36.81 20.68 2.66
N ARG A 44 35.79 21.53 2.83
CA ARG A 44 34.80 21.38 3.90
C ARG A 44 34.15 20.02 3.71
N GLU A 45 34.07 19.23 4.78
CA GLU A 45 33.43 17.91 4.74
C GLU A 45 31.99 18.10 4.24
N VAL A 46 31.75 17.67 3.00
CA VAL A 46 30.44 17.78 2.39
C VAL A 46 29.65 16.60 2.94
N HIS A 47 28.67 16.87 3.79
CA HIS A 47 27.74 15.84 4.23
C HIS A 47 26.92 15.42 3.00
N ILE A 48 27.32 14.32 2.36
CA ILE A 48 26.53 13.66 1.33
C ILE A 48 25.32 13.07 2.06
N PRO A 49 24.09 13.57 1.85
CA PRO A 49 22.94 12.93 2.47
C PRO A 49 22.89 11.49 1.97
N GLN A 50 22.73 10.55 2.90
CA GLN A 50 22.52 9.16 2.52
C GLN A 50 21.17 9.08 1.80
N VAL A 51 21.22 8.97 0.48
CA VAL A 51 20.05 8.89 -0.38
C VAL A 51 19.91 7.44 -0.81
N ASN A 52 18.90 6.76 -0.27
CA ASN A 52 18.54 5.40 -0.66
C ASN A 52 17.86 5.45 -2.04
N PHE A 53 18.63 5.41 -3.12
CA PHE A 53 18.08 5.51 -4.49
C PHE A 53 17.86 4.19 -5.22
N ASP A 54 18.20 3.06 -4.61
CA ASP A 54 17.97 1.77 -5.25
C ASP A 54 16.56 1.28 -4.95
N VAL A 55 15.63 1.59 -5.86
CA VAL A 55 14.36 0.85 -5.93
C VAL A 55 14.70 -0.57 -6.38
N PRO A 56 14.49 -1.62 -5.54
CA PRO A 56 14.83 -2.98 -5.91
C PRO A 56 14.13 -3.39 -7.20
N LEU A 57 14.79 -4.23 -8.02
CA LEU A 57 14.25 -4.69 -9.30
C LEU A 57 12.83 -5.24 -9.16
N GLU A 58 12.57 -5.98 -8.09
CA GLU A 58 11.24 -6.51 -7.75
C GLU A 58 10.19 -5.40 -7.62
N GLN A 59 10.53 -4.29 -6.97
CA GLN A 59 9.64 -3.13 -6.82
C GLN A 59 9.46 -2.39 -8.15
N GLN A 60 10.50 -2.31 -8.99
CA GLN A 60 10.38 -1.76 -10.35
C GLN A 60 9.51 -2.63 -11.25
N VAL A 61 9.64 -3.96 -11.17
CA VAL A 61 8.82 -4.93 -11.90
C VAL A 61 7.38 -4.86 -11.43
N ARG A 62 7.14 -4.84 -10.11
CA ARG A 62 5.80 -4.69 -9.53
C ARG A 62 5.10 -3.41 -9.99
N ALA A 63 5.84 -2.30 -10.06
CA ALA A 63 5.31 -1.04 -10.56
C ALA A 63 4.88 -1.11 -12.04
N LYS A 64 5.55 -1.92 -12.87
CA LYS A 64 5.25 -2.09 -14.30
C LYS A 64 4.16 -3.13 -14.60
N MET A 65 3.94 -4.10 -13.71
CA MET A 65 3.03 -5.24 -13.93
C MET A 65 1.55 -4.95 -13.59
N GLY A 66 1.24 -3.73 -13.12
CA GLY A 66 -0.12 -3.34 -12.76
C GLY A 66 -0.52 -3.74 -11.33
N PRO A 67 -1.81 -3.60 -10.97
CA PRO A 67 -2.27 -3.91 -9.62
C PRO A 67 -2.10 -5.40 -9.30
N PRO A 68 -1.75 -5.76 -8.05
CA PRO A 68 -1.60 -7.15 -7.68
C PRO A 68 -2.95 -7.90 -7.75
N PRO A 69 -2.95 -9.22 -8.01
CA PRO A 69 -4.19 -9.99 -8.19
C PRO A 69 -5.19 -9.85 -7.04
N TYR A 70 -4.73 -9.86 -5.78
CA TYR A 70 -5.63 -9.63 -4.64
C TYR A 70 -6.35 -8.28 -4.68
N ALA A 71 -5.70 -7.22 -5.18
CA ALA A 71 -6.30 -5.89 -5.27
C ALA A 71 -7.37 -5.84 -6.36
N ILE A 72 -7.12 -6.53 -7.49
CA ILE A 72 -8.12 -6.73 -8.54
C ILE A 72 -9.34 -7.47 -7.99
N ARG A 73 -9.13 -8.60 -7.30
CA ARG A 73 -10.22 -9.35 -6.66
C ARG A 73 -10.97 -8.52 -5.63
N GLY A 74 -10.25 -7.75 -4.81
CA GLY A 74 -10.82 -6.80 -3.85
C GLY A 74 -11.80 -5.85 -4.53
N LYS A 75 -11.36 -5.22 -5.62
CA LYS A 75 -12.19 -4.30 -6.40
C LYS A 75 -13.41 -4.99 -7.02
N LEU A 76 -13.23 -6.18 -7.61
CA LEU A 76 -14.33 -6.96 -8.18
C LEU A 76 -15.38 -7.35 -7.12
N MET A 77 -14.95 -7.69 -5.90
CA MET A 77 -15.88 -7.98 -4.79
C MET A 77 -16.66 -6.73 -4.40
N GLU A 78 -15.99 -5.59 -4.20
CA GLU A 78 -16.65 -4.31 -3.88
C GLU A 78 -17.69 -3.94 -4.95
N ASP A 79 -17.31 -4.04 -6.23
CA ASP A 79 -18.19 -3.70 -7.35
C ASP A 79 -19.38 -4.67 -7.45
N SER A 80 -19.16 -5.97 -7.23
CA SER A 80 -20.21 -6.98 -7.23
C SER A 80 -21.21 -6.77 -6.09
N ILE A 81 -20.72 -6.45 -4.88
CA ILE A 81 -21.56 -6.13 -3.73
C ILE A 81 -22.35 -4.84 -3.98
N ALA A 82 -21.71 -3.80 -4.52
CA ALA A 82 -22.37 -2.55 -4.84
C ALA A 82 -23.44 -2.71 -5.93
N ALA A 83 -23.19 -3.52 -6.95
CA ALA A 83 -24.17 -3.85 -7.98
C ALA A 83 -25.37 -4.60 -7.38
N LEU A 84 -25.12 -5.67 -6.63
CA LEU A 84 -26.16 -6.45 -5.96
C LEU A 84 -27.05 -5.57 -5.07
N HIS A 85 -26.44 -4.72 -4.24
CA HIS A 85 -27.19 -3.82 -3.37
C HIS A 85 -28.03 -2.81 -4.14
N ARG A 86 -27.51 -2.23 -5.23
CA ARG A 86 -28.29 -1.29 -6.06
C ARG A 86 -29.49 -1.99 -6.70
N ASP A 87 -29.29 -3.19 -7.22
CA ASP A 87 -30.34 -3.98 -7.85
C ASP A 87 -31.42 -4.38 -6.85
N LEU A 88 -31.03 -4.89 -5.68
CA LEU A 88 -31.96 -5.22 -4.61
C LEU A 88 -32.70 -4.00 -4.09
N ALA A 89 -32.02 -2.87 -3.87
CA ALA A 89 -32.68 -1.64 -3.43
C ALA A 89 -33.71 -1.13 -4.45
N SER A 90 -33.45 -1.32 -5.74
CA SER A 90 -34.40 -0.99 -6.82
C SER A 90 -35.61 -1.92 -6.79
N GLN A 91 -35.39 -3.23 -6.71
CA GLN A 91 -36.44 -4.25 -6.67
C GLN A 91 -37.30 -4.13 -5.41
N TRP A 92 -36.68 -3.96 -4.25
CA TRP A 92 -37.34 -3.79 -2.95
C TRP A 92 -38.39 -2.68 -2.99
N ARG A 93 -38.01 -1.50 -3.51
CA ARG A 93 -38.92 -0.37 -3.69
C ARG A 93 -40.00 -0.62 -4.74
N LYS A 94 -39.68 -1.32 -5.84
CA LYS A 94 -40.67 -1.66 -6.88
C LYS A 94 -41.75 -2.59 -6.34
N VAL A 95 -41.35 -3.66 -5.66
CA VAL A 95 -42.27 -4.63 -5.04
C VAL A 95 -43.11 -3.96 -3.95
N ALA A 96 -42.51 -3.10 -3.13
CA ALA A 96 -43.23 -2.33 -2.12
C ALA A 96 -44.33 -1.42 -2.71
N LYS A 97 -44.08 -0.82 -3.89
CA LYS A 97 -45.11 -0.02 -4.59
C LYS A 97 -46.25 -0.86 -5.12
N VAL A 98 -45.98 -2.09 -5.59
CA VAL A 98 -46.99 -3.02 -6.10
C VAL A 98 -47.92 -3.49 -4.97
N PHE A 99 -47.36 -3.86 -3.82
CA PHE A 99 -48.11 -4.35 -2.66
C PHE A 99 -48.42 -3.25 -1.64
N ARG A 100 -48.57 -2.00 -2.09
CA ARG A 100 -48.88 -0.89 -1.19
C ARG A 100 -50.21 -1.16 -0.45
N GLY A 101 -50.16 -1.12 0.87
CA GLY A 101 -51.30 -1.41 1.74
C GLY A 101 -51.44 -2.89 2.12
N ASP A 102 -50.60 -3.79 1.59
CA ASP A 102 -50.56 -5.21 1.93
C ASP A 102 -49.16 -5.63 2.36
N ALA A 103 -48.82 -5.32 3.62
CA ALA A 103 -47.52 -5.63 4.21
C ALA A 103 -47.25 -7.14 4.30
N ALA A 104 -48.30 -7.95 4.45
CA ALA A 104 -48.17 -9.40 4.57
C ALA A 104 -47.74 -10.02 3.23
N GLN A 105 -48.42 -9.67 2.14
CA GLN A 105 -48.03 -10.12 0.80
C GLN A 105 -46.66 -9.59 0.39
N PHE A 106 -46.36 -8.33 0.69
CA PHE A 106 -45.04 -7.76 0.47
C PHE A 106 -43.94 -8.59 1.14
N SER A 107 -44.08 -8.91 2.44
CA SER A 107 -43.10 -9.67 3.20
C SER A 107 -42.87 -11.05 2.58
N ILE A 108 -43.94 -11.77 2.20
CA ILE A 108 -43.84 -13.11 1.61
C ILE A 108 -43.10 -13.03 0.27
N VAL A 109 -43.56 -12.18 -0.64
CA VAL A 109 -42.99 -12.07 -1.99
C VAL A 109 -41.54 -11.59 -1.94
N TRP A 110 -41.23 -10.62 -1.08
CA TRP A 110 -39.88 -10.11 -0.97
C TRP A 110 -38.89 -11.16 -0.45
N LYS A 111 -39.27 -11.94 0.58
CA LYS A 111 -38.41 -13.04 1.07
C LYS A 111 -38.14 -14.07 -0.03
N SER A 112 -39.15 -14.49 -0.77
CA SER A 112 -38.97 -15.44 -1.88
C SER A 112 -38.07 -14.89 -3.00
N LEU A 113 -38.13 -13.58 -3.28
CA LEU A 113 -37.22 -12.95 -4.23
C LEU A 113 -35.78 -12.93 -3.75
N VAL A 114 -35.55 -12.62 -2.46
CA VAL A 114 -34.21 -12.65 -1.86
C VAL A 114 -33.65 -14.07 -1.84
N GLU A 115 -34.47 -15.07 -1.50
CA GLU A 115 -34.08 -16.50 -1.53
C GLU A 115 -33.69 -16.98 -2.92
N ALA A 116 -34.23 -16.37 -3.98
CA ALA A 116 -33.90 -16.69 -5.37
C ALA A 116 -32.61 -16.00 -5.88
N VAL A 117 -31.99 -15.12 -5.10
CA VAL A 117 -30.73 -14.46 -5.48
C VAL A 117 -29.61 -15.48 -5.55
N ASP A 118 -28.89 -15.52 -6.67
CA ASP A 118 -27.68 -16.32 -6.78
C ASP A 118 -26.47 -15.59 -6.18
N LEU A 119 -25.98 -16.08 -5.05
CA LEU A 119 -24.77 -15.59 -4.38
C LEU A 119 -23.54 -16.43 -4.70
N SER A 120 -23.64 -17.46 -5.53
CA SER A 120 -22.56 -18.42 -5.78
C SER A 120 -21.31 -17.76 -6.34
N GLY A 121 -21.45 -16.88 -7.34
CA GLY A 121 -20.34 -16.16 -7.97
C GLY A 121 -19.61 -15.23 -7.00
N LEU A 122 -20.35 -14.41 -6.25
CA LEU A 122 -19.77 -13.51 -5.25
C LEU A 122 -19.06 -14.29 -4.13
N ASN A 123 -19.70 -15.33 -3.61
CA ASN A 123 -19.13 -16.15 -2.55
C ASN A 123 -17.94 -17.00 -3.02
N ALA A 124 -17.89 -17.37 -4.30
CA ALA A 124 -16.71 -17.98 -4.91
C ALA A 124 -15.54 -16.99 -4.96
N LEU A 125 -15.80 -15.75 -5.37
CA LEU A 125 -14.77 -14.70 -5.40
C LEU A 125 -14.24 -14.37 -4.00
N ILE A 126 -15.11 -14.28 -2.99
CA ILE A 126 -14.71 -14.11 -1.57
C ILE A 126 -13.85 -15.29 -1.11
N LYS A 127 -14.26 -16.52 -1.43
CA LYS A 127 -13.50 -17.73 -1.08
C LYS A 127 -12.11 -17.69 -1.72
N GLU A 128 -12.03 -17.36 -3.01
CA GLU A 128 -10.77 -17.26 -3.74
C GLU A 128 -9.86 -16.19 -3.13
N HIS A 129 -10.40 -14.99 -2.89
CA HIS A 129 -9.65 -13.91 -2.24
C HIS A 129 -9.12 -14.34 -0.87
N ASN A 130 -9.95 -14.91 -0.01
CA ASN A 130 -9.53 -15.39 1.31
C ASN A 130 -8.44 -16.47 1.24
N THR A 131 -8.46 -17.31 0.20
CA THR A 131 -7.48 -18.39 0.03
C THR A 131 -6.09 -17.84 -0.30
N PHE A 132 -6.02 -16.85 -1.19
CA PHE A 132 -4.74 -16.35 -1.72
C PHE A 132 -4.24 -15.06 -1.08
N TYR A 133 -5.12 -14.24 -0.49
CA TYR A 133 -4.76 -12.91 0.02
C TYR A 133 -3.60 -12.92 1.02
N PRO A 134 -3.54 -13.81 2.04
CA PRO A 134 -2.42 -13.81 2.97
C PRO A 134 -1.06 -13.98 2.32
N ILE A 135 -1.00 -14.83 1.29
CA ILE A 135 0.22 -15.18 0.58
C ILE A 135 0.58 -14.04 -0.38
N GLU A 136 -0.37 -13.56 -1.18
CA GLU A 136 -0.11 -12.52 -2.17
C GLU A 136 0.18 -11.15 -1.56
N ALA A 137 -0.41 -10.84 -0.41
CA ALA A 137 -0.13 -9.63 0.35
C ALA A 137 1.10 -9.77 1.25
N ASN A 138 1.75 -10.95 1.28
CA ASN A 138 2.88 -11.27 2.14
C ASN A 138 2.61 -10.91 3.61
N LEU A 139 1.46 -11.36 4.13
CA LEU A 139 1.06 -11.08 5.50
C LEU A 139 2.01 -11.75 6.48
N GLN A 140 2.30 -11.05 7.57
CA GLN A 140 3.21 -11.54 8.61
C GLN A 140 2.50 -12.60 9.46
N ALA A 141 3.25 -13.56 9.98
CA ALA A 141 2.76 -14.44 11.03
C ALA A 141 3.30 -13.97 12.38
N ASP A 142 2.47 -13.98 13.41
CA ASP A 142 2.90 -13.83 14.79
C ASP A 142 3.73 -15.06 15.19
N PRO A 143 5.01 -14.90 15.59
CA PRO A 143 5.88 -16.02 15.93
C PRO A 143 5.42 -16.80 17.18
N GLU A 144 4.70 -16.17 18.11
CA GLU A 144 4.23 -16.83 19.34
C GLU A 144 2.95 -17.64 19.08
N THR A 145 2.00 -17.06 18.36
CA THR A 145 0.67 -17.67 18.16
C THR A 145 0.49 -18.36 16.82
N GLY A 146 1.40 -18.16 15.86
CA GLY A 146 1.30 -18.64 14.48
C GLY A 146 0.18 -17.99 13.67
N LYS A 147 -0.49 -16.97 14.21
CA LYS A 147 -1.63 -16.31 13.55
C LYS A 147 -1.15 -15.37 12.47
N ILE A 148 -1.89 -15.31 11.38
CA ILE A 148 -1.63 -14.36 10.29
C ILE A 148 -2.08 -12.96 10.74
N MET A 149 -1.24 -11.97 10.48
CA MET A 149 -1.35 -10.59 10.91
C MET A 149 -1.45 -9.65 9.72
N ILE A 150 -2.32 -8.65 9.85
CA ILE A 150 -2.39 -7.48 8.99
C ILE A 150 -2.05 -6.26 9.85
N GLY A 151 -0.84 -5.73 9.67
CA GLY A 151 -0.26 -4.75 10.59
C GLY A 151 -0.22 -5.27 12.03
N ALA A 152 -0.78 -4.52 12.97
CA ALA A 152 -0.82 -4.87 14.40
C ALA A 152 -2.00 -5.77 14.80
N THR A 153 -2.81 -6.25 13.84
CA THR A 153 -4.05 -6.99 14.12
C THR A 153 -4.07 -8.36 13.46
N VAL A 154 -4.78 -9.31 14.08
CA VAL A 154 -5.00 -10.64 13.48
C VAL A 154 -5.86 -10.48 12.23
N TRP A 155 -5.36 -10.97 11.10
CA TRP A 155 -6.12 -11.00 9.85
C TRP A 155 -7.32 -11.94 10.00
N LYS A 156 -8.47 -11.46 9.54
CA LYS A 156 -9.72 -12.24 9.52
C LYS A 156 -10.18 -12.37 8.07
N PRO A 157 -10.45 -13.60 7.60
CA PRO A 157 -11.07 -13.80 6.30
C PRO A 157 -12.38 -13.03 6.18
N GLN A 158 -12.68 -12.52 4.98
CA GLN A 158 -13.97 -11.91 4.71
C GLN A 158 -15.09 -12.96 4.84
N LYS A 159 -16.21 -12.55 5.42
CA LYS A 159 -17.39 -13.41 5.55
C LYS A 159 -18.04 -13.58 4.18
N LYS A 160 -18.62 -14.77 3.95
CA LYS A 160 -19.54 -14.98 2.84
C LYS A 160 -20.77 -14.12 3.04
N VAL A 161 -21.36 -13.64 1.95
CA VAL A 161 -22.65 -12.97 1.97
C VAL A 161 -23.74 -14.04 2.05
N THR A 162 -24.68 -13.86 2.98
CA THR A 162 -25.83 -14.74 3.16
C THR A 162 -27.15 -14.03 2.87
N MET A 163 -28.24 -14.79 2.80
CA MET A 163 -29.57 -14.22 2.61
C MET A 163 -30.01 -13.40 3.81
N GLU A 164 -29.58 -13.80 5.02
CA GLU A 164 -29.82 -13.07 6.25
C GLU A 164 -29.18 -11.67 6.20
N ASP A 165 -27.96 -11.55 5.67
CA ASP A 165 -27.30 -10.25 5.48
C ASP A 165 -28.13 -9.35 4.54
N LEU A 166 -28.68 -9.93 3.46
CA LEU A 166 -29.52 -9.19 2.50
C LEU A 166 -30.85 -8.75 3.13
N LEU A 167 -31.49 -9.62 3.92
CA LEU A 167 -32.74 -9.32 4.62
C LEU A 167 -32.54 -8.35 5.78
N GLU A 168 -31.38 -8.33 6.43
CA GLU A 168 -31.04 -7.31 7.43
C GLU A 168 -30.96 -5.93 6.77
N LYS A 169 -30.31 -5.84 5.60
CA LYS A 169 -30.14 -4.60 4.85
C LYS A 169 -31.44 -4.13 4.18
N PHE A 170 -32.19 -5.05 3.59
CA PHE A 170 -33.44 -4.80 2.88
C PHE A 170 -34.56 -5.63 3.53
N PRO A 171 -35.08 -5.21 4.69
CA PRO A 171 -36.02 -6.01 5.44
C PRO A 171 -37.35 -6.18 4.72
N PRO A 172 -38.10 -7.25 5.03
CA PRO A 172 -39.47 -7.46 4.56
C PRO A 172 -40.46 -6.53 5.29
N ASP A 173 -40.09 -5.26 5.44
CA ASP A 173 -40.87 -4.18 6.05
C ASP A 173 -41.32 -3.21 4.94
N LEU A 174 -42.64 -3.17 4.72
CA LEU A 174 -43.26 -2.36 3.67
C LEU A 174 -43.05 -0.86 3.93
N ASP A 175 -43.16 -0.41 5.18
CA ASP A 175 -43.04 1.01 5.52
C ASP A 175 -41.62 1.49 5.28
N ARG A 176 -40.62 0.69 5.65
CA ARG A 176 -39.22 1.02 5.39
C ARG A 176 -38.92 1.06 3.89
N ALA A 177 -39.45 0.11 3.13
CA ALA A 177 -39.27 0.06 1.67
C ALA A 177 -39.91 1.26 0.95
N LEU A 178 -41.03 1.78 1.47
CA LEU A 178 -41.73 2.92 0.89
C LEU A 178 -41.14 4.28 1.29
N LYS A 179 -40.61 4.40 2.51
CA LYS A 179 -39.99 5.65 2.99
C LYS A 179 -38.71 5.98 2.22
N GLY A 180 -37.94 4.96 1.85
CA GLY A 180 -36.61 5.14 1.29
C GLY A 180 -35.64 5.67 2.35
N ASP A 181 -34.44 5.07 2.41
CA ASP A 181 -33.33 5.65 3.19
C ASP A 181 -32.90 7.00 2.59
#